data_AF-A0A9D5ZEP9-F1
#
_entry.id   AF-A0A9D5ZEP9-F1
#
_cell.length_a   1.000
_cell.length_b   1.000
_cell.length_c   1.000
_cell.angle_alpha   90.00
_cell.angle_beta   90.00
_cell.angle_gamma   90.00
#
_symmetry.space_group_name_H-M   'P 1'
#
loop_
_entity.id
_entity.type
_entity.pdbx_description
1 polymer ?
#
loop_
_entity_poly.entity_id
_entity_poly.type
_entity_poly.pdbx_seq_one_letter_code
_entity_poly.pdbx_strand_id
1 'polypeptide(L)'
;MARCILGSGAKGDFNTPFHPRLPEDGASVEVGREWGFQVKFIDPRIDFAFKKIFGSEDAKDILISFLESLLRLEGDRRIAELTILDPFLAPRIREMKYSILDVRCRDHRGTTYIVEMQVQKVAAFVKRIQYNAAKAYVHQIGQGQEYPRLNQVIAVTITDFVLFEGFDHCVSRHEYRETVTGGFFLEEILHYFVELPKFTKSLEESGEVLDQWIYFIKMASSLESVPEQIRVIPIRHAFEKAMVANMTPEELEFYDKAGIAITDARGAVELAREEGEAKGRQEGRQEGEADFLLRLLRRHFGPLTDAVESRVRTADRQTLVVWGDRVLDVKELDEVFVPR
;
A
#
# COMPACT_ATOMS: atom_id res chain seq x y z
N MET A 1 44.05 24.73 -17.17
CA MET A 1 44.54 25.29 -18.44
C MET A 1 43.56 24.91 -19.55
N ALA A 2 43.19 25.90 -20.38
CA ALA A 2 42.35 25.86 -21.60
C ALA A 2 40.87 25.46 -21.42
N ARG A 3 39.81 26.26 -21.68
CA ARG A 3 39.33 27.27 -22.69
C ARG A 3 38.39 26.70 -23.77
N CYS A 4 37.22 27.35 -23.84
CA CYS A 4 36.28 27.54 -24.98
C CYS A 4 35.49 26.31 -25.46
N ILE A 5 34.25 26.40 -25.96
CA ILE A 5 33.68 27.35 -26.92
C ILE A 5 32.16 27.52 -26.71
N LEU A 6 31.67 28.77 -26.74
CA LEU A 6 30.26 29.11 -26.98
C LEU A 6 29.97 29.00 -28.49
N GLY A 7 28.94 28.21 -28.85
CA GLY A 7 28.38 28.14 -30.19
C GLY A 7 26.92 28.57 -30.17
N SER A 8 26.60 29.56 -31.01
CA SER A 8 25.33 30.24 -31.16
C SER A 8 24.32 29.50 -32.05
N GLY A 9 23.03 29.61 -31.72
CA GLY A 9 21.95 29.78 -32.69
C GLY A 9 21.26 28.53 -33.23
N ALA A 10 20.11 28.19 -32.65
CA ALA A 10 18.95 27.68 -33.39
C ALA A 10 17.67 28.00 -32.62
N LYS A 11 16.76 28.77 -33.23
CA LYS A 11 15.38 28.98 -32.75
C LYS A 11 14.64 27.65 -32.92
N GLY A 12 14.13 27.10 -31.82
CA GLY A 12 13.32 25.87 -31.81
C GLY A 12 11.86 26.17 -31.51
N ASP A 13 10.97 25.75 -32.41
CA ASP A 13 9.52 25.75 -32.25
C ASP A 13 9.10 24.88 -31.05
N PHE A 14 8.28 25.45 -30.16
CA PHE A 14 7.64 24.76 -29.05
C PHE A 14 6.37 24.07 -29.52
N ASN A 15 6.45 22.87 -30.12
CA ASN A 15 5.39 21.86 -30.02
C ASN A 15 5.80 20.50 -30.65
N THR A 16 6.50 19.65 -29.90
CA THR A 16 6.59 18.21 -30.21
C THR A 16 6.64 17.38 -28.91
N PRO A 17 5.96 16.22 -28.84
CA PRO A 17 6.01 15.36 -27.66
C PRO A 17 7.42 14.80 -27.48
N PHE A 18 7.94 14.89 -26.26
CA PHE A 18 9.26 14.42 -25.89
C PHE A 18 9.27 12.87 -25.88
N HIS A 19 9.77 12.26 -26.95
CA HIS A 19 10.20 10.87 -26.93
C HIS A 19 11.71 10.86 -26.64
N PRO A 20 12.16 10.40 -25.45
CA PRO A 20 13.59 10.23 -25.23
C PRO A 20 14.09 9.11 -26.15
N ARG A 21 15.05 9.42 -27.03
CA ARG A 21 15.85 8.39 -27.68
C ARG A 21 16.72 7.73 -26.61
N LEU A 22 16.59 6.43 -26.45
CA LEU A 22 17.51 5.61 -25.66
C LEU A 22 18.92 5.75 -26.23
N PRO A 23 19.97 5.82 -25.40
CA PRO A 23 21.32 5.54 -25.87
C PRO A 23 21.36 4.08 -26.34
N GLU A 24 21.80 3.86 -27.58
CA GLU A 24 22.39 2.57 -27.94
C GLU A 24 23.65 2.43 -27.09
N ASP A 25 23.90 1.21 -26.60
CA ASP A 25 25.07 0.79 -25.82
C ASP A 25 24.86 0.74 -24.29
N GLY A 26 24.36 -0.41 -23.81
CA GLY A 26 24.98 -1.23 -22.75
C GLY A 26 25.27 -0.67 -21.35
N ALA A 27 25.01 0.61 -21.06
CA ALA A 27 25.48 1.27 -19.83
C ALA A 27 24.44 1.33 -18.69
N SER A 28 23.22 0.82 -18.88
CA SER A 28 22.13 0.89 -17.89
C SER A 28 22.07 -0.31 -16.92
N VAL A 29 23.00 -1.26 -17.00
CA VAL A 29 23.03 -2.47 -16.14
C VAL A 29 23.91 -2.27 -14.89
N GLU A 30 24.69 -1.19 -14.81
CA GLU A 30 25.70 -1.02 -13.74
C GLU A 30 25.21 -0.25 -12.49
N VAL A 31 24.10 0.50 -12.57
CA VAL A 31 23.68 1.37 -11.46
C VAL A 31 23.18 0.58 -10.23
N GLY A 32 22.71 -0.66 -10.41
CA GLY A 32 22.30 -1.54 -9.31
C GLY A 32 23.45 -2.19 -8.55
N ARG A 33 24.66 -2.28 -9.13
CA ARG A 33 25.81 -2.98 -8.51
C ARG A 33 26.70 -2.09 -7.64
N GLU A 34 26.58 -0.77 -7.74
CA GLU A 34 27.40 0.18 -6.97
C GLU A 34 27.05 0.27 -5.47
N TRP A 35 25.91 -0.29 -5.04
CA TRP A 35 25.42 -0.20 -3.65
C TRP A 35 25.59 -1.47 -2.82
N GLY A 36 26.39 -2.45 -3.26
CA GLY A 36 26.90 -3.52 -2.40
C GLY A 36 25.89 -4.54 -1.85
N PHE A 37 24.64 -4.56 -2.30
CA PHE A 37 23.68 -5.63 -1.97
C PHE A 37 23.61 -6.64 -3.13
N GLN A 38 24.25 -7.80 -2.97
CA GLN A 38 23.95 -8.97 -3.82
C GLN A 38 22.62 -9.58 -3.36
N VAL A 39 21.52 -8.90 -3.68
CA VAL A 39 20.17 -9.43 -3.42
C VAL A 39 20.02 -10.72 -4.24
N LYS A 40 19.94 -11.86 -3.55
CA LYS A 40 19.83 -13.17 -4.20
C LYS A 40 18.41 -13.52 -4.57
N PHE A 41 17.43 -12.98 -3.84
CA PHE A 41 16.01 -13.23 -4.05
C PHE A 41 15.25 -11.92 -4.23
N ILE A 42 14.36 -11.85 -5.22
CA ILE A 42 13.43 -10.73 -5.38
C ILE A 42 12.46 -10.65 -4.20
N ASP A 43 12.02 -9.45 -3.87
CA ASP A 43 11.09 -9.18 -2.77
C ASP A 43 9.66 -9.62 -3.15
N PRO A 44 9.09 -10.66 -2.50
CA PRO A 44 7.75 -11.14 -2.82
C PRO A 44 6.66 -10.10 -2.57
N ARG A 45 6.94 -9.02 -1.82
CA ARG A 45 5.98 -7.93 -1.58
C ARG A 45 5.80 -7.04 -2.80
N ILE A 46 6.72 -7.09 -3.76
CA ILE A 46 6.61 -6.34 -5.01
C ILE A 46 5.65 -7.08 -5.95
N ASP A 47 4.70 -6.35 -6.52
CA ASP A 47 3.62 -6.86 -7.38
C ASP A 47 4.10 -7.85 -8.46
N PHE A 48 5.14 -7.47 -9.21
CA PHE A 48 5.74 -8.32 -10.24
C PHE A 48 6.27 -9.64 -9.67
N ALA A 49 7.04 -9.58 -8.57
CA ALA A 49 7.61 -10.74 -7.92
C ALA A 49 6.53 -11.66 -7.36
N PHE A 50 5.51 -11.09 -6.72
CA PHE A 50 4.37 -11.83 -6.20
C PHE A 50 3.67 -12.62 -7.32
N LYS A 51 3.40 -11.98 -8.45
CA LYS A 51 2.80 -12.61 -9.64
C LYS A 51 3.69 -13.72 -10.21
N LYS A 52 5.00 -13.50 -10.30
CA LYS A 52 5.97 -14.49 -10.78
C LYS A 52 6.08 -15.70 -9.86
N ILE A 53 5.94 -15.53 -8.55
CA ILE A 53 6.09 -16.62 -7.57
C ILE A 53 4.78 -17.39 -7.40
N PHE A 54 3.66 -16.68 -7.21
CA PHE A 54 2.37 -17.30 -6.86
C PHE A 54 1.40 -17.46 -8.04
N GLY A 55 1.59 -16.70 -9.13
CA GLY A 55 0.71 -16.70 -10.30
C GLY A 55 1.17 -17.58 -11.46
N SER A 56 2.27 -18.31 -11.30
CA SER A 56 2.85 -19.14 -12.36
C SER A 56 2.11 -20.47 -12.57
N GLU A 57 1.71 -20.74 -13.82
CA GLU A 57 1.05 -21.99 -14.22
C GLU A 57 1.96 -23.23 -14.02
N ASP A 58 3.28 -23.08 -14.08
CA ASP A 58 4.26 -24.15 -13.87
C ASP A 58 4.66 -24.35 -12.40
N ALA A 59 4.09 -23.55 -11.47
CA ALA A 59 4.45 -23.56 -10.05
C ALA A 59 3.23 -23.48 -9.11
N LYS A 60 2.15 -24.17 -9.48
CA LYS A 60 0.88 -24.15 -8.72
C LYS A 60 0.99 -24.73 -7.32
N ASP A 61 1.98 -25.60 -7.09
CA ASP A 61 2.26 -26.20 -5.78
C ASP A 61 2.59 -25.14 -4.70
N ILE A 62 3.23 -24.04 -5.09
CA ILE A 62 3.51 -22.88 -4.23
C ILE A 62 2.19 -22.32 -3.70
N LEU A 63 1.29 -21.94 -4.62
CA LEU A 63 0.03 -21.32 -4.25
C LEU A 63 -0.90 -22.29 -3.51
N ILE A 64 -0.94 -23.56 -3.93
CA ILE A 64 -1.70 -24.61 -3.23
C ILE A 64 -1.24 -24.71 -1.77
N SER A 65 0.06 -24.87 -1.53
CA SER A 65 0.62 -25.01 -0.18
C SER A 65 0.38 -23.77 0.68
N PHE A 66 0.49 -22.57 0.09
CA PHE A 66 0.16 -21.33 0.78
C PHE A 66 -1.31 -21.27 1.19
N LEU A 67 -2.24 -21.52 0.26
CA LEU A 67 -3.68 -21.48 0.53
C LEU A 67 -4.11 -22.57 1.51
N GLU A 68 -3.61 -23.80 1.38
CA GLU A 68 -3.94 -24.90 2.30
C GLU A 68 -3.52 -24.57 3.74
N SER A 69 -2.31 -24.02 3.92
CA SER A 69 -1.81 -23.64 5.25
C SER A 69 -2.55 -22.42 5.84
N LEU A 70 -2.83 -21.39 5.03
CA LEU A 70 -3.55 -20.19 5.46
C LEU A 70 -5.00 -20.48 5.86
N LEU A 71 -5.69 -21.25 5.03
CA LEU A 71 -7.12 -21.51 5.18
C LEU A 71 -7.40 -22.75 6.05
N ARG A 72 -6.35 -23.46 6.49
CA ARG A 72 -6.41 -24.73 7.24
C ARG A 72 -7.27 -25.77 6.51
N LEU A 73 -6.96 -25.98 5.23
CA LEU A 73 -7.61 -26.96 4.39
C LEU A 73 -6.99 -28.34 4.63
N GLU A 74 -7.78 -29.23 5.21
CA GLU A 74 -7.36 -30.58 5.61
C GLU A 74 -8.34 -31.61 5.05
N GLY A 75 -7.89 -32.86 4.92
CA GLY A 75 -8.74 -33.97 4.46
C GLY A 75 -9.32 -33.72 3.07
N ASP A 76 -10.64 -33.83 2.95
CA ASP A 76 -11.42 -33.59 1.74
C ASP A 76 -11.45 -32.12 1.28
N ARG A 77 -11.09 -31.18 2.18
CA ARG A 77 -11.00 -29.75 1.86
C ARG A 77 -9.67 -29.35 1.22
N ARG A 78 -8.69 -30.25 1.15
CA ARG A 78 -7.42 -30.01 0.44
C ARG A 78 -7.62 -29.68 -1.03
N ILE A 79 -6.69 -28.95 -1.62
CA ILE A 79 -6.73 -28.53 -3.02
C ILE A 79 -6.01 -29.60 -3.86
N ALA A 80 -6.78 -30.45 -4.51
CA ALA A 80 -6.23 -31.49 -5.40
C ALA A 80 -5.71 -30.92 -6.73
N GLU A 81 -6.41 -29.92 -7.26
CA GLU A 81 -6.07 -29.24 -8.51
C GLU A 81 -6.40 -27.75 -8.40
N LEU A 82 -5.58 -26.93 -9.06
CA LEU A 82 -5.72 -25.49 -9.16
C LEU A 82 -5.57 -25.03 -10.62
N THR A 83 -6.39 -24.08 -11.04
CA THR A 83 -6.27 -23.40 -12.34
C THR A 83 -6.02 -21.92 -12.09
N ILE A 84 -4.92 -21.35 -12.61
CA ILE A 84 -4.74 -19.89 -12.59
C ILE A 84 -5.65 -19.30 -13.66
N LEU A 85 -6.35 -18.24 -13.29
CA LEU A 85 -7.27 -17.53 -14.16
C LEU A 85 -6.66 -16.18 -14.55
N ASP A 86 -7.14 -15.60 -15.65
CA ASP A 86 -6.81 -14.22 -16.00
C ASP A 86 -7.15 -13.29 -14.81
N PRO A 87 -6.15 -12.54 -14.29
CA PRO A 87 -6.36 -11.58 -13.21
C PRO A 87 -7.19 -10.37 -13.63
N PHE A 88 -7.34 -10.11 -14.92
CA PHE A 88 -8.13 -8.99 -15.44
C PHE A 88 -9.63 -9.25 -15.30
N LEU A 89 -10.30 -8.45 -14.48
CA LEU A 89 -11.76 -8.44 -14.36
C LEU A 89 -12.34 -7.31 -15.21
N ALA A 90 -12.56 -7.59 -16.49
CA ALA A 90 -13.23 -6.68 -17.42
C ALA A 90 -14.62 -6.28 -16.87
N PRO A 91 -14.95 -4.98 -16.80
CA PRO A 91 -16.28 -4.54 -16.38
C PRO A 91 -17.36 -5.04 -17.35
N ARG A 92 -18.39 -5.73 -16.84
CA ARG A 92 -19.56 -6.11 -17.66
C ARG A 92 -20.51 -4.93 -17.95
N ILE A 93 -20.38 -3.86 -17.18
CA ILE A 93 -21.14 -2.62 -17.27
C ILE A 93 -20.12 -1.48 -17.44
N ARG A 94 -20.36 -0.56 -18.39
CA ARG A 94 -19.39 0.49 -18.77
C ARG A 94 -18.97 1.37 -17.59
N GLU A 95 -19.84 1.54 -16.60
CA GLU A 95 -19.68 2.40 -15.44
C GLU A 95 -18.92 1.72 -14.27
N MET A 96 -18.63 0.41 -14.37
CA MET A 96 -17.91 -0.32 -13.31
C MET A 96 -16.39 -0.09 -13.38
N LYS A 97 -15.75 -0.05 -12.21
CA LYS A 97 -14.30 0.14 -12.11
C LYS A 97 -13.55 -1.09 -12.66
N TYR A 98 -12.48 -0.83 -13.40
CA TYR A 98 -11.49 -1.86 -13.73
C TYR A 98 -10.81 -2.37 -12.46
N SER A 99 -10.49 -3.66 -12.42
CA SER A 99 -9.67 -4.25 -11.37
C SER A 99 -8.72 -5.26 -11.99
N ILE A 100 -7.44 -5.09 -11.73
CA ILE A 100 -6.39 -6.07 -12.01
C ILE A 100 -6.04 -6.66 -10.65
N LEU A 101 -6.24 -7.97 -10.52
CA LEU A 101 -5.87 -8.71 -9.31
C LEU A 101 -4.42 -9.20 -9.43
N ASP A 102 -3.77 -9.54 -8.31
CA ASP A 102 -2.41 -10.05 -8.41
C ASP A 102 -2.43 -11.51 -8.83
N VAL A 103 -3.16 -12.34 -8.08
CA VAL A 103 -3.42 -13.73 -8.47
C VAL A 103 -4.89 -14.05 -8.31
N ARG A 104 -5.44 -14.72 -9.32
CA ARG A 104 -6.78 -15.28 -9.30
C ARG A 104 -6.71 -16.73 -9.73
N CYS A 105 -7.34 -17.62 -8.98
CA CYS A 105 -7.35 -19.04 -9.31
C CYS A 105 -8.65 -19.72 -8.90
N ARG A 106 -8.85 -20.94 -9.38
CA ARG A 106 -10.00 -21.79 -9.03
C ARG A 106 -9.53 -23.19 -8.70
N ASP A 107 -10.08 -23.80 -7.65
CA ASP A 107 -9.83 -25.20 -7.33
C ASP A 107 -10.81 -26.17 -8.03
N HIS A 108 -10.52 -27.47 -7.94
CA HIS A 108 -11.38 -28.56 -8.42
C HIS A 108 -12.83 -28.55 -7.88
N ARG A 109 -13.13 -27.84 -6.79
CA ARG A 109 -14.49 -27.70 -6.26
C ARG A 109 -15.24 -26.51 -6.83
N GLY A 110 -14.57 -25.67 -7.63
CA GLY A 110 -15.14 -24.43 -8.16
C GLY A 110 -14.89 -23.19 -7.29
N THR A 111 -14.26 -23.35 -6.11
CA THR A 111 -13.95 -22.22 -5.22
C THR A 111 -12.96 -21.30 -5.89
N THR A 112 -13.26 -20.01 -5.93
CA THR A 112 -12.40 -18.99 -6.53
C THR A 112 -11.60 -18.30 -5.44
N TYR A 113 -10.28 -18.24 -5.59
CA TYR A 113 -9.40 -17.52 -4.70
C TYR A 113 -8.87 -16.26 -5.38
N ILE A 114 -8.87 -15.16 -4.65
CA ILE A 114 -8.25 -13.90 -5.05
C ILE A 114 -7.16 -13.64 -4.02
N VAL A 115 -5.91 -13.52 -4.46
CA VAL A 115 -4.79 -13.23 -3.58
C VAL A 115 -4.17 -11.91 -4.02
N GLU A 116 -4.20 -10.92 -3.13
CA GLU A 116 -3.61 -9.59 -3.36
C GLU A 116 -2.50 -9.31 -2.35
N MET A 117 -1.39 -8.74 -2.81
CA MET A 117 -0.27 -8.25 -2.02
C MET A 117 -0.23 -6.72 -2.06
N GLN A 118 -0.19 -6.07 -0.91
CA GLN A 118 -0.34 -4.62 -0.81
C GLN A 118 0.69 -4.00 0.13
N VAL A 119 1.58 -3.17 -0.43
CA VAL A 119 2.69 -2.55 0.30
C VAL A 119 2.31 -1.22 0.95
N GLN A 120 1.29 -0.54 0.42
CA GLN A 120 0.91 0.81 0.86
C GLN A 120 -0.54 0.88 1.34
N LYS A 121 -0.74 1.56 2.47
CA LYS A 121 -2.08 1.84 3.02
C LYS A 121 -2.68 3.01 2.27
N VAL A 122 -3.67 2.73 1.42
CA VAL A 122 -4.42 3.75 0.66
C VAL A 122 -5.79 4.02 1.26
N ALA A 123 -6.35 5.20 0.99
CA ALA A 123 -7.71 5.52 1.42
C ALA A 123 -8.75 4.54 0.84
N ALA A 124 -9.79 4.24 1.62
CA ALA A 124 -10.89 3.34 1.24
C ALA A 124 -10.46 1.91 0.83
N PHE A 125 -9.26 1.46 1.25
CA PHE A 125 -8.71 0.14 0.91
C PHE A 125 -9.65 -1.03 1.25
N VAL A 126 -10.22 -1.06 2.46
CA VAL A 126 -11.17 -2.11 2.88
C VAL A 126 -12.39 -2.19 1.95
N LYS A 127 -12.91 -1.02 1.54
CA LYS A 127 -14.05 -0.96 0.59
C LYS A 127 -13.66 -1.52 -0.78
N ARG A 128 -12.42 -1.30 -1.23
CA ARG A 128 -11.89 -1.85 -2.50
C ARG A 128 -11.81 -3.37 -2.46
N ILE A 129 -11.30 -3.95 -1.37
CA ILE A 129 -11.19 -5.41 -1.20
C ILE A 129 -12.59 -6.06 -1.27
N GLN A 130 -13.56 -5.50 -0.55
CA GLN A 130 -14.95 -5.99 -0.59
C GLN A 130 -15.56 -5.85 -1.98
N TYR A 131 -15.33 -4.73 -2.66
CA TYR A 131 -15.77 -4.51 -4.03
C TYR A 131 -15.19 -5.58 -4.98
N ASN A 132 -13.90 -5.89 -4.89
CA ASN A 132 -13.23 -6.87 -5.74
C ASN A 132 -13.77 -8.29 -5.51
N ALA A 133 -13.99 -8.70 -4.25
CA ALA A 133 -14.55 -10.00 -3.92
C ALA A 133 -16.00 -10.14 -4.43
N ALA A 134 -16.85 -9.13 -4.18
CA ALA A 134 -18.23 -9.11 -4.70
C ALA A 134 -18.25 -9.11 -6.23
N LYS A 135 -17.35 -8.35 -6.86
CA LYS A 135 -17.20 -8.34 -8.32
C LYS A 135 -16.86 -9.74 -8.83
N ALA A 136 -15.88 -10.42 -8.23
CA ALA A 136 -15.51 -11.77 -8.64
C ALA A 136 -16.66 -12.77 -8.49
N TYR A 137 -17.46 -12.67 -7.42
CA TYR A 137 -18.65 -13.51 -7.20
C TYR A 137 -19.70 -13.31 -8.30
N VAL A 138 -20.07 -12.06 -8.59
CA VAL A 138 -21.06 -11.72 -9.63
C VAL A 138 -20.58 -12.10 -11.04
N HIS A 139 -19.27 -12.10 -11.30
CA HIS A 139 -18.72 -12.44 -12.62
C HIS A 139 -18.77 -13.94 -12.96
N GLN A 140 -19.14 -14.81 -12.02
CA GLN A 140 -19.20 -16.25 -12.27
C GLN A 140 -20.37 -16.66 -13.19
N ILE A 141 -21.49 -15.92 -13.15
CA ILE A 141 -22.70 -16.24 -13.91
C ILE A 141 -23.13 -15.08 -14.82
N GLY A 142 -23.59 -15.37 -16.03
CA GLY A 142 -24.13 -14.40 -17.00
C GLY A 142 -25.66 -14.32 -17.02
N GLN A 143 -26.21 -13.50 -17.92
CA GLN A 143 -27.65 -13.42 -18.12
C GLN A 143 -28.22 -14.79 -18.54
N GLY A 144 -29.30 -15.22 -17.89
CA GLY A 144 -29.95 -16.52 -18.15
C GLY A 144 -29.30 -17.72 -17.46
N GLN A 145 -28.25 -17.53 -16.66
CA GLN A 145 -27.66 -18.59 -15.83
C GLN A 145 -28.25 -18.56 -14.41
N GLU A 146 -28.43 -19.74 -13.82
CA GLU A 146 -29.06 -19.88 -12.50
C GLU A 146 -28.07 -19.70 -11.34
N TYR A 147 -28.57 -19.20 -10.21
CA TYR A 147 -27.78 -18.94 -9.00
C TYR A 147 -27.08 -20.15 -8.37
N PRO A 148 -27.59 -21.40 -8.43
CA PRO A 148 -26.87 -22.56 -7.90
C PRO A 148 -25.50 -22.85 -8.54
N ARG A 149 -25.14 -22.14 -9.62
CA ARG A 149 -23.81 -22.22 -10.25
C ARG A 149 -22.78 -21.31 -9.59
N LEU A 150 -23.20 -20.42 -8.69
CA LEU A 150 -22.29 -19.60 -7.89
C LEU A 150 -21.50 -20.49 -6.95
N ASN A 151 -20.19 -20.30 -6.93
CA ASN A 151 -19.27 -20.94 -6.01
C ASN A 151 -18.66 -19.90 -5.07
N GLN A 152 -18.16 -20.37 -3.95
CA GLN A 152 -17.50 -19.55 -2.96
C GLN A 152 -16.32 -18.75 -3.55
N VAL A 153 -16.16 -17.51 -3.06
CA VAL A 153 -15.02 -16.63 -3.31
C VAL A 153 -14.28 -16.39 -2.01
N ILE A 154 -12.99 -16.72 -1.98
CA ILE A 154 -12.11 -16.44 -0.85
C ILE A 154 -11.11 -15.37 -1.27
N ALA A 155 -11.23 -14.19 -0.68
CA ALA A 155 -10.33 -13.08 -0.90
C ALA A 155 -9.27 -13.03 0.20
N VAL A 156 -8.04 -13.35 -0.18
CA VAL A 156 -6.84 -13.25 0.66
C VAL A 156 -6.16 -11.92 0.36
N THR A 157 -5.87 -11.14 1.40
CA THR A 157 -5.13 -9.89 1.27
C THR A 157 -3.93 -9.88 2.22
N ILE A 158 -2.75 -9.74 1.65
CA ILE A 158 -1.49 -9.69 2.38
C ILE A 158 -1.02 -8.22 2.40
N THR A 159 -0.71 -7.68 3.57
CA THR A 159 -0.34 -6.27 3.73
C THR A 159 1.02 -6.08 4.40
N ASP A 160 1.85 -5.17 3.89
CA ASP A 160 3.09 -4.70 4.53
C ASP A 160 2.84 -3.48 5.45
N PHE A 161 1.61 -3.34 5.94
CA PHE A 161 1.17 -2.30 6.85
C PHE A 161 0.07 -2.83 7.78
N VAL A 162 -0.12 -2.19 8.93
CA VAL A 162 -1.20 -2.50 9.87
C VAL A 162 -2.51 -1.92 9.32
N LEU A 163 -3.43 -2.82 8.99
CA LEU A 163 -4.77 -2.49 8.52
C LEU A 163 -5.75 -2.38 9.69
N PHE A 164 -5.70 -3.32 10.63
CA PHE A 164 -6.62 -3.39 11.78
C PHE A 164 -5.89 -3.16 13.10
N GLU A 165 -6.04 -1.99 13.69
CA GLU A 165 -5.34 -1.62 14.95
C GLU A 165 -5.94 -2.26 16.21
N GLY A 166 -7.10 -2.93 16.09
CA GLY A 166 -7.83 -3.48 17.24
C GLY A 166 -7.35 -4.85 17.75
N PHE A 167 -6.33 -5.45 17.13
CA PHE A 167 -5.80 -6.77 17.53
C PHE A 167 -4.38 -7.01 16.98
N ASP A 168 -3.61 -7.84 17.69
CA ASP A 168 -2.17 -8.05 17.39
C ASP A 168 -1.86 -9.30 16.57
N HIS A 169 -2.84 -10.15 16.30
CA HIS A 169 -2.60 -11.37 15.52
C HIS A 169 -2.34 -11.06 14.04
N CYS A 170 -1.41 -11.80 13.42
CA CYS A 170 -1.00 -11.59 12.03
C CYS A 170 -2.05 -12.02 11.01
N VAL A 171 -2.79 -13.09 11.30
CA VAL A 171 -3.77 -13.69 10.37
C VAL A 171 -5.17 -13.49 10.91
N SER A 172 -6.02 -12.77 10.18
CA SER A 172 -7.42 -12.60 10.53
C SER A 172 -8.35 -13.19 9.48
N ARG A 173 -9.45 -13.80 9.94
CA ARG A 173 -10.54 -14.31 9.09
C ARG A 173 -11.79 -13.51 9.40
N HIS A 174 -12.40 -12.93 8.37
CA HIS A 174 -13.60 -12.11 8.49
C HIS A 174 -14.78 -12.79 7.80
N GLU A 175 -15.87 -12.88 8.55
CA GLU A 175 -17.08 -13.63 8.22
C GLU A 175 -18.33 -12.80 8.51
N TYR A 176 -19.42 -13.07 7.80
CA TYR A 176 -20.72 -12.48 8.08
C TYR A 176 -21.44 -13.25 9.18
N ARG A 177 -21.76 -12.58 10.29
CA ARG A 177 -22.46 -13.19 11.42
C ARG A 177 -23.83 -12.56 11.62
N GLU A 178 -24.81 -13.41 11.91
CA GLU A 178 -26.11 -12.98 12.39
C GLU A 178 -25.93 -12.35 13.77
N THR A 179 -26.51 -11.16 13.97
CA THR A 179 -26.19 -10.28 15.09
C THR A 179 -26.71 -10.75 16.45
N VAL A 180 -27.75 -11.58 16.49
CA VAL A 180 -28.38 -12.06 17.73
C VAL A 180 -27.72 -13.36 18.21
N THR A 181 -27.49 -14.29 17.31
CA THR A 181 -27.04 -15.66 17.58
C THR A 181 -25.55 -15.85 17.35
N GLY A 182 -24.92 -14.98 16.57
CA GLY A 182 -23.56 -15.18 16.07
C GLY A 182 -23.45 -16.25 14.98
N GLY A 183 -24.59 -16.78 14.51
CA GLY A 183 -24.65 -17.81 13.47
C GLY A 183 -24.05 -17.33 12.14
N PHE A 184 -23.53 -18.28 11.37
CA PHE A 184 -22.87 -18.05 10.09
C PHE A 184 -23.72 -18.68 8.99
N PHE A 185 -24.32 -17.86 8.13
CA PHE A 185 -25.25 -18.30 7.07
C PHE A 185 -24.88 -17.79 5.68
N LEU A 186 -24.02 -16.78 5.61
CA LEU A 186 -23.58 -16.16 4.35
C LEU A 186 -22.12 -16.53 4.12
N GLU A 187 -21.91 -17.72 3.56
CA GLU A 187 -20.58 -18.35 3.49
C GLU A 187 -19.86 -18.12 2.15
N GLU A 188 -20.55 -17.56 1.17
CA GLU A 188 -20.09 -17.52 -0.23
C GLU A 188 -18.95 -16.53 -0.49
N ILE A 189 -18.74 -15.55 0.40
CA ILE A 189 -17.63 -14.59 0.27
C ILE A 189 -16.91 -14.51 1.62
N LEU A 190 -15.65 -14.93 1.65
CA LEU A 190 -14.79 -14.86 2.83
C LEU A 190 -13.59 -13.96 2.59
N HIS A 191 -13.15 -13.31 3.66
CA HIS A 191 -11.97 -12.46 3.64
C HIS A 191 -10.94 -12.98 4.63
N TYR A 192 -9.71 -13.17 4.16
CA TYR A 192 -8.55 -13.49 4.97
C TYR A 192 -7.53 -12.37 4.83
N PHE A 193 -6.96 -11.93 5.94
CA PHE A 193 -5.90 -10.94 5.95
C PHE A 193 -4.65 -11.52 6.59
N VAL A 194 -3.50 -11.20 6.00
CA VAL A 194 -2.18 -11.49 6.54
C VAL A 194 -1.44 -10.16 6.67
N GLU A 195 -1.37 -9.62 7.88
CA GLU A 195 -0.71 -8.34 8.16
C GLU A 195 0.76 -8.61 8.54
N LEU A 196 1.66 -8.53 7.56
CA LEU A 196 3.08 -8.86 7.72
C LEU A 196 3.77 -8.10 8.87
N PRO A 197 3.47 -6.81 9.17
CA PRO A 197 4.08 -6.12 10.30
C PRO A 197 3.78 -6.77 11.66
N LYS A 198 2.65 -7.47 11.80
CA LYS A 198 2.26 -8.18 13.02
C LYS A 198 2.94 -9.55 13.18
N PHE A 199 3.65 -10.02 12.15
CA PHE A 199 4.45 -11.23 12.25
C PHE A 199 5.81 -10.92 12.88
N THR A 200 6.01 -11.38 14.11
CA THR A 200 7.25 -11.13 14.88
C THR A 200 8.05 -12.40 15.19
N LYS A 201 7.54 -13.58 14.82
CA LYS A 201 8.19 -14.86 15.09
C LYS A 201 9.49 -15.00 14.29
N SER A 202 10.51 -15.58 14.89
CA SER A 202 11.70 -16.06 14.18
C SER A 202 11.43 -17.38 13.46
N LEU A 203 12.36 -17.84 12.61
CA LEU A 203 12.24 -19.17 11.99
C LEU A 203 12.31 -20.30 13.02
N GLU A 204 13.06 -20.13 14.10
CA GLU A 204 13.14 -21.09 15.20
C GLU A 204 11.81 -21.23 15.95
N GLU A 205 11.05 -20.13 16.01
CA GLU A 205 9.71 -20.07 16.62
C GLU A 205 8.59 -20.47 15.63
N SER A 206 8.91 -20.56 14.33
CA SER A 206 7.97 -20.86 13.25
C SER A 206 7.73 -22.37 13.14
N GLY A 207 6.83 -22.88 13.97
CA GLY A 207 6.45 -24.30 13.98
C GLY A 207 5.48 -24.70 12.87
N GLU A 208 4.68 -23.77 12.35
CA GLU A 208 3.66 -24.04 11.34
C GLU A 208 4.15 -23.73 9.91
N VAL A 209 3.62 -24.44 8.91
CA VAL A 209 3.91 -24.19 7.49
C VAL A 209 3.52 -22.75 7.09
N LEU A 210 2.42 -22.24 7.65
CA LEU A 210 1.98 -20.87 7.40
C LEU A 210 2.99 -19.83 7.93
N ASP A 211 3.59 -20.06 9.10
CA ASP A 211 4.62 -19.16 9.65
C ASP A 211 5.82 -19.08 8.70
N GLN A 212 6.24 -20.21 8.10
CA GLN A 212 7.32 -20.25 7.11
C GLN A 212 6.95 -19.52 5.80
N TRP A 213 5.69 -19.61 5.36
CA TRP A 213 5.20 -18.83 4.21
C TRP A 213 5.22 -17.32 4.49
N ILE A 214 4.73 -16.90 5.65
CA ILE A 214 4.73 -15.49 6.05
C ILE A 214 6.17 -14.98 6.19
N TYR A 215 7.06 -15.79 6.77
CA TYR A 215 8.48 -15.49 6.84
C TYR A 215 9.10 -15.32 5.45
N PHE A 216 8.84 -16.25 4.52
CA PHE A 216 9.31 -16.14 3.13
C PHE A 216 8.86 -14.82 2.49
N ILE A 217 7.57 -14.52 2.53
CA ILE A 217 7.02 -13.29 1.92
C ILE A 217 7.65 -12.04 2.53
N LYS A 218 7.86 -12.02 3.86
CA LYS A 218 8.38 -10.87 4.59
C LYS A 218 9.89 -10.68 4.44
N MET A 219 10.65 -11.78 4.39
CA MET A 219 12.10 -11.77 4.61
C MET A 219 12.93 -12.17 3.39
N ALA A 220 12.37 -12.77 2.33
CA ALA A 220 13.16 -13.38 1.25
C ALA A 220 14.21 -12.42 0.63
N SER A 221 13.87 -11.16 0.38
CA SER A 221 14.79 -10.17 -0.21
C SER A 221 15.97 -9.80 0.68
N SER A 222 15.91 -10.09 1.98
CA SER A 222 17.01 -9.88 2.93
C SER A 222 17.93 -11.08 3.10
N LEU A 223 17.63 -12.22 2.44
CA LEU A 223 18.35 -13.47 2.61
C LEU A 223 19.37 -13.72 1.50
N GLU A 224 20.50 -14.31 1.86
CA GLU A 224 21.57 -14.72 0.94
C GLU A 224 21.48 -16.21 0.55
N SER A 225 20.64 -16.98 1.22
CA SER A 225 20.41 -18.40 0.95
C SER A 225 19.08 -18.84 1.54
N VAL A 226 18.60 -20.01 1.11
CA VAL A 226 17.42 -20.62 1.70
C VAL A 226 17.80 -21.16 3.09
N PRO A 227 17.13 -20.73 4.18
CA PRO A 227 17.39 -21.23 5.52
C PRO A 227 17.20 -22.75 5.61
N GLU A 228 18.08 -23.45 6.35
CA GLU A 228 18.07 -24.92 6.46
C GLU A 228 16.81 -25.47 7.15
N GLN A 229 16.16 -24.65 7.97
CA GLN A 229 14.90 -24.92 8.65
C GLN A 229 13.74 -25.07 7.65
N ILE A 230 13.83 -24.43 6.47
CA ILE A 230 12.81 -24.48 5.43
C ILE A 230 12.97 -25.76 4.61
N ARG A 231 12.29 -26.81 5.10
CA ARG A 231 12.24 -28.14 4.48
C ARG A 231 10.98 -28.38 3.66
N VAL A 232 9.99 -27.49 3.77
CA VAL A 232 8.73 -27.58 3.01
C VAL A 232 9.03 -27.36 1.54
N ILE A 233 8.84 -28.41 0.72
CA ILE A 233 9.23 -28.42 -0.70
C ILE A 233 8.62 -27.24 -1.48
N PRO A 234 7.30 -26.96 -1.39
CA PRO A 234 6.72 -25.80 -2.07
C PRO A 234 7.36 -24.45 -1.70
N ILE A 235 7.80 -24.26 -0.44
CA ILE A 235 8.46 -23.01 -0.04
C ILE A 235 9.85 -22.93 -0.66
N ARG A 236 10.59 -24.04 -0.73
CA ARG A 236 11.90 -24.09 -1.41
C ARG A 236 11.75 -23.79 -2.91
N HIS A 237 10.72 -24.33 -3.55
CA HIS A 237 10.39 -24.00 -4.94
C HIS A 237 10.06 -22.51 -5.11
N ALA A 238 9.38 -21.89 -4.13
CA ALA A 238 9.15 -20.45 -4.11
C ALA A 238 10.45 -19.64 -4.04
N PHE A 239 11.42 -20.08 -3.22
CA PHE A 239 12.76 -19.47 -3.20
C PHE A 239 13.47 -19.60 -4.54
N GLU A 240 13.39 -20.76 -5.20
CA GLU A 240 13.98 -20.97 -6.53
C GLU A 240 13.36 -20.01 -7.57
N LYS A 241 12.04 -19.85 -7.57
CA LYS A 241 11.33 -18.87 -8.43
C LYS A 241 11.72 -17.42 -8.11
N ALA A 242 12.01 -17.14 -6.84
CA ALA A 242 12.43 -15.81 -6.41
C ALA A 242 13.91 -15.51 -6.70
N MET A 243 14.73 -16.49 -7.10
CA MET A 243 16.15 -16.23 -7.35
C MET A 243 16.34 -15.22 -8.48
N VAL A 244 17.14 -14.18 -8.24
CA VAL A 244 17.49 -13.18 -9.25
C VAL A 244 18.18 -13.82 -10.46
N ALA A 245 18.96 -14.88 -10.23
CA ALA A 245 19.61 -15.66 -11.30
C ALA A 245 18.61 -16.32 -12.27
N ASN A 246 17.34 -16.48 -11.87
CA ASN A 246 16.26 -17.04 -12.68
C ASN A 246 15.40 -15.94 -13.35
N MET A 247 15.87 -14.70 -13.37
CA MET A 247 15.22 -13.58 -14.05
C MET A 247 15.82 -13.36 -15.42
N THR A 248 14.97 -13.02 -16.39
CA THR A 248 15.46 -12.44 -17.65
C THR A 248 15.87 -10.97 -17.43
N PRO A 249 16.69 -10.38 -18.31
CA PRO A 249 17.01 -8.95 -18.24
C PRO A 249 15.77 -8.04 -18.23
N GLU A 250 14.74 -8.39 -19.01
CA GLU A 250 13.48 -7.65 -19.08
C GLU A 250 12.70 -7.74 -17.77
N GLU A 251 12.60 -8.95 -17.19
CA GLU A 251 11.96 -9.15 -15.88
C GLU A 251 12.67 -8.37 -14.77
N LEU A 252 14.00 -8.34 -14.81
CA LEU A 252 14.79 -7.58 -13.85
C LEU A 252 14.55 -6.08 -13.98
N GLU A 253 14.47 -5.56 -15.21
CA GLU A 253 14.12 -4.15 -15.46
C GLU A 253 12.72 -3.80 -14.94
N PHE A 254 11.71 -4.68 -15.14
CA PHE A 254 10.38 -4.49 -14.58
C PHE A 254 10.39 -4.46 -13.05
N TYR A 255 11.15 -5.37 -12.43
CA TYR A 255 11.30 -5.44 -11.00
C TYR A 255 11.97 -4.17 -10.42
N ASP A 256 13.07 -3.73 -11.02
CA ASP A 256 13.80 -2.54 -10.58
C ASP A 256 12.94 -1.27 -10.68
N LYS A 257 12.22 -1.11 -11.80
CA LYS A 257 11.27 0.00 -11.99
C LYS A 257 10.16 -0.02 -10.94
N ALA A 258 9.63 -1.20 -10.61
CA ALA A 258 8.61 -1.33 -9.56
C ALA A 258 9.16 -0.95 -8.18
N GLY A 259 10.39 -1.35 -7.86
CA GLY A 259 11.09 -0.98 -6.62
C GLY A 259 11.31 0.53 -6.48
N ILE A 260 11.76 1.19 -7.56
CA ILE A 260 11.92 2.65 -7.61
C ILE A 260 10.57 3.34 -7.37
N ALA A 261 9.52 2.93 -8.08
CA ALA A 261 8.20 3.53 -7.93
C ALA A 261 7.63 3.40 -6.50
N ILE A 262 7.85 2.26 -5.84
CA ILE A 262 7.45 2.06 -4.44
C ILE A 262 8.23 3.00 -3.51
N THR A 263 9.53 3.14 -3.75
CA THR A 263 10.42 4.00 -2.95
C THR A 263 10.04 5.48 -3.11
N ASP A 264 9.82 5.93 -4.34
CA ASP A 264 9.40 7.29 -4.64
C ASP A 264 8.03 7.60 -4.01
N ALA A 265 7.08 6.67 -4.11
CA ALA A 265 5.77 6.83 -3.49
C ALA A 265 5.85 6.88 -1.96
N ARG A 266 6.72 6.08 -1.32
CA ARG A 266 6.99 6.17 0.12
C ARG A 266 7.60 7.53 0.48
N GLY A 267 8.58 8.00 -0.28
CA GLY A 267 9.21 9.31 -0.09
C GLY A 267 8.22 10.47 -0.22
N ALA A 268 7.33 10.41 -1.21
CA ALA A 268 6.28 11.42 -1.41
C ALA A 268 5.27 11.47 -0.26
N VAL A 269 4.86 10.30 0.28
CA VAL A 269 3.97 10.23 1.44
C VAL A 269 4.65 10.81 2.69
N GLU A 270 5.93 10.49 2.90
CA GLU A 270 6.68 10.98 4.05
C GLU A 270 6.88 12.50 3.97
N LEU A 271 7.27 13.03 2.81
CA LEU A 271 7.38 14.47 2.59
C LEU A 271 6.04 15.18 2.84
N ALA A 272 4.93 14.64 2.32
CA ALA A 272 3.60 15.20 2.55
C ALA A 272 3.20 15.18 4.04
N ARG A 273 3.62 14.16 4.79
CA ARG A 273 3.43 14.07 6.25
C ARG A 273 4.23 15.16 6.96
N GLU A 274 5.50 15.31 6.63
CA GLU A 274 6.39 16.33 7.22
C GLU A 274 5.89 17.75 6.96
N GLU A 275 5.53 18.07 5.71
CA GLU A 275 4.95 19.36 5.33
C GLU A 275 3.62 19.61 6.04
N GLY A 276 2.75 18.59 6.13
CA GLY A 276 1.48 18.65 6.85
C GLY A 276 1.66 18.92 8.34
N GLU A 277 2.63 18.26 8.99
CA GLU A 277 2.96 18.48 10.40
C GLU A 277 3.59 19.85 10.66
N ALA A 278 4.47 20.32 9.76
CA ALA A 278 5.06 21.64 9.85
C ALA A 278 3.99 22.74 9.73
N LYS A 279 3.10 22.62 8.74
CA LYS A 279 1.97 23.53 8.54
C LYS A 279 1.01 23.49 9.72
N GLY A 280 0.60 22.30 10.17
CA GLY A 280 -0.29 22.15 11.33
C GLY A 280 0.30 22.71 12.63
N ARG A 281 1.62 22.57 12.84
CA ARG A 281 2.32 23.18 13.97
C ARG A 281 2.34 24.71 13.87
N GLN A 282 2.51 25.26 12.67
CA GLN A 282 2.47 26.71 12.46
C GLN A 282 1.06 27.27 12.70
N GLU A 283 0.04 26.66 12.10
CA GLU A 283 -1.37 27.03 12.27
C GLU A 283 -1.77 26.92 13.75
N GLY A 284 -1.47 25.81 14.42
CA GLY A 284 -1.77 25.64 15.85
C GLY A 284 -1.07 26.65 16.77
N ARG A 285 0.14 27.10 16.42
CA ARG A 285 0.82 28.20 17.15
C ARG A 285 0.11 29.54 16.93
N GLN A 286 -0.26 29.85 15.69
CA GLN A 286 -0.99 31.07 15.36
C GLN A 286 -2.36 31.11 16.04
N GLU A 287 -3.12 30.01 15.98
CA GLU A 287 -4.40 29.88 16.68
C GLU A 287 -4.24 30.05 18.19
N GLY A 288 -3.20 29.44 18.78
CA GLY A 288 -2.88 29.59 20.20
C GLY A 288 -2.53 31.03 20.60
N GLU A 289 -1.72 31.73 19.79
CA GLU A 289 -1.37 33.14 20.01
C GLU A 289 -2.60 34.04 19.85
N ALA A 290 -3.45 33.80 18.85
CA ALA A 290 -4.70 34.52 18.63
C ALA A 290 -5.68 34.33 19.78
N ASP A 291 -5.90 33.09 20.23
CA ASP A 291 -6.76 32.78 21.38
C ASP A 291 -6.24 33.41 22.66
N PHE A 292 -4.92 33.43 22.87
CA PHE A 292 -4.31 34.10 24.01
C PHE A 292 -4.52 35.63 23.95
N LEU A 293 -4.28 36.23 22.79
CA LEU A 293 -4.52 37.66 22.57
C LEU A 293 -5.99 38.03 22.81
N LEU A 294 -6.94 37.25 22.28
CA LEU A 294 -8.37 37.46 22.53
C LEU A 294 -8.72 37.40 24.02
N ARG A 295 -8.10 36.49 24.78
CA ARG A 295 -8.28 36.43 26.24
C ARG A 295 -7.77 37.68 26.94
N LEU A 296 -6.61 38.20 26.53
CA LEU A 296 -6.05 39.45 27.08
C LEU A 296 -6.95 40.65 26.74
N LEU A 297 -7.34 40.79 25.48
CA LEU A 297 -8.22 41.86 25.00
C LEU A 297 -9.55 41.86 25.76
N ARG A 298 -10.20 40.69 25.92
CA ARG A 298 -11.44 40.57 26.68
C ARG A 298 -11.27 40.96 28.15
N ARG A 299 -10.12 40.62 28.74
CA ARG A 299 -9.83 40.93 30.15
C ARG A 299 -9.56 42.42 30.37
N HIS A 300 -8.88 43.08 29.43
CA HIS A 300 -8.46 44.47 29.58
C HIS A 300 -9.54 45.46 29.12
N PHE A 301 -10.25 45.16 28.03
CA PHE A 301 -11.22 46.08 27.40
C PHE A 301 -12.69 45.65 27.53
N GLY A 302 -12.97 44.43 28.01
CA GLY A 302 -14.32 43.87 28.09
C GLY A 302 -14.76 43.12 26.82
N PRO A 303 -16.07 42.90 26.62
CA PRO A 303 -16.59 42.13 25.49
C PRO A 303 -16.11 42.66 24.13
N LEU A 304 -15.66 41.77 23.25
CA LEU A 304 -15.20 42.11 21.90
C LEU A 304 -16.33 41.90 20.90
N THR A 305 -16.28 42.64 19.80
CA THR A 305 -17.18 42.42 18.65
C THR A 305 -16.66 41.30 17.76
N ASP A 306 -17.55 40.63 17.02
CA ASP A 306 -17.18 39.58 16.07
C ASP A 306 -16.16 40.04 15.03
N ALA A 307 -16.20 41.33 14.66
CA ALA A 307 -15.24 41.94 13.75
C ALA A 307 -13.81 41.94 14.32
N VAL A 308 -13.65 42.26 15.60
CA VAL A 308 -12.35 42.23 16.29
C VAL A 308 -11.89 40.79 16.46
N GLU A 309 -12.79 39.87 16.81
CA GLU A 309 -12.45 38.46 16.95
C GLU A 309 -11.97 37.85 15.63
N SER A 310 -12.70 38.11 14.55
CA SER A 310 -12.30 37.67 13.21
C SER A 310 -10.96 38.28 12.82
N ARG A 311 -10.74 39.57 13.06
CA ARG A 311 -9.49 40.26 12.74
C ARG A 311 -8.28 39.62 13.43
N VAL A 312 -8.41 39.27 14.71
CA VAL A 312 -7.36 38.58 15.47
C VAL A 312 -7.13 37.16 14.96
N ARG A 313 -8.20 36.40 14.70
CA ARG A 313 -8.07 35.01 14.22
C ARG A 313 -7.41 34.90 12.85
N THR A 314 -7.60 35.90 11.98
CA THR A 314 -7.01 35.89 10.63
C THR A 314 -5.63 36.55 10.54
N ALA A 315 -5.16 37.19 11.62
CA ALA A 315 -3.88 37.88 11.62
C ALA A 315 -2.71 36.90 11.63
N ASP A 316 -1.64 37.21 10.91
CA ASP A 316 -0.42 36.43 10.94
C ASP A 316 0.27 36.55 12.31
N ARG A 317 1.18 35.61 12.57
CA ARG A 317 1.89 35.49 13.85
C ARG A 317 2.66 36.75 14.25
N GLN A 318 3.33 37.43 13.31
CA GLN A 318 4.11 38.64 13.67
C GLN A 318 3.18 39.76 14.11
N THR A 319 2.06 39.91 13.41
CA THR A 319 1.01 40.87 13.77
C THR A 319 0.43 40.57 15.15
N LEU A 320 0.15 39.30 15.46
CA LEU A 320 -0.36 38.88 16.77
C LEU A 320 0.60 39.22 17.92
N VAL A 321 1.90 38.99 17.75
CA VAL A 321 2.91 39.33 18.76
C VAL A 321 2.94 40.85 19.01
N VAL A 322 2.96 41.65 17.94
CA VAL A 322 2.97 43.11 18.06
C VAL A 322 1.72 43.62 18.77
N TRP A 323 0.55 43.08 18.45
CA TRP A 323 -0.69 43.43 19.14
C TRP A 323 -0.64 42.99 20.61
N GLY A 324 -0.15 41.78 20.89
CA GLY A 324 0.00 41.25 22.25
C GLY A 324 0.85 42.14 23.15
N ASP A 325 2.00 42.61 22.67
CA ASP A 325 2.86 43.54 23.42
C ASP A 325 2.11 44.86 23.72
N ARG A 326 1.40 45.40 22.73
CA ARG A 326 0.68 46.68 22.85
C ARG A 326 -0.52 46.61 23.78
N VAL A 327 -1.19 45.47 23.91
CA VAL A 327 -2.35 45.34 24.82
C VAL A 327 -2.01 45.80 26.24
N LEU A 328 -0.76 45.66 26.66
CA LEU A 328 -0.31 46.06 27.99
C LEU A 328 -0.08 47.57 28.15
N ASP A 329 0.13 48.28 27.04
CA ASP A 329 0.57 49.69 27.05
C ASP A 329 -0.56 50.68 26.74
N VAL A 330 -1.58 50.24 26.00
CA VAL A 330 -2.63 51.12 25.47
C VAL A 330 -3.89 51.13 26.34
N LYS A 331 -4.66 52.22 26.27
CA LYS A 331 -5.87 52.41 27.09
C LYS A 331 -7.15 52.13 26.33
N GLU A 332 -7.13 52.26 25.01
CA GLU A 332 -8.28 52.01 24.15
C GLU A 332 -8.02 50.84 23.18
N LEU A 333 -9.07 50.07 22.89
CA LEU A 333 -8.97 48.85 22.08
C LEU A 333 -8.44 49.13 20.66
N ASP A 334 -8.82 50.25 20.06
CA ASP A 334 -8.43 50.59 18.70
C ASP A 334 -6.94 50.91 18.57
N GLU A 335 -6.30 51.37 19.65
CA GLU A 335 -4.86 51.69 19.70
C GLU A 335 -3.98 50.45 19.54
N VAL A 336 -4.48 49.27 19.93
CA VAL A 336 -3.77 47.98 19.77
C VAL A 336 -3.45 47.72 18.29
N PHE A 337 -4.40 48.07 17.42
CA PHE A 337 -4.42 47.64 16.03
C PHE A 337 -3.83 48.65 15.03
N VAL A 338 -3.22 49.74 15.51
CA VAL A 338 -2.67 50.80 14.66
C VAL A 338 -1.43 50.30 13.90
N PRO A 339 -1.35 50.44 12.56
CA PRO A 339 -0.15 50.08 11.80
C PRO A 339 1.08 50.84 12.31
N ARG A 340 2.28 50.23 12.22
CA ARG A 340 3.52 50.98 12.48
C ARG A 340 3.80 51.98 11.36
#